data_AF-I2JBK5-F1
#
_entry.id   AF-I2JBK5-F1
#
_cell.length_a   1.000
_cell.length_b   1.000
_cell.length_c   1.000
_cell.angle_alpha   90.00
_cell.angle_beta   90.00
_cell.angle_gamma   90.00
#
_symmetry.space_group_name_H-M   'P 1'
#
loop_
_entity.id
_entity.type
_entity.pdbx_description
1 polymer ?
#
loop_
_entity_poly.entity_id
_entity_poly.type
_entity_poly.pdbx_seq_one_letter_code
_entity_poly.pdbx_strand_id
1 'polypeptide(L)'
;MNTTLNSIYKDYPVKPYISPNRDMEAWLLNPKPVPKRNMELLEDNLLAGDIILLWRINFGTFTTETWFPKYFEYTYGIDAPKHLETLVEKGYAIIETAFDSLDHLNATMKKNILKRRGLLDSPR
;
A
#
# COMPACT_ATOMS: atom_id res chain seq x y z
N MET A 1 -15.54 -19.70 -4.38
CA MET A 1 -15.61 -18.31 -4.87
C MET A 1 -17.07 -17.99 -5.20
N ASN A 2 -17.58 -16.87 -4.67
CA ASN A 2 -18.99 -16.47 -4.75
C ASN A 2 -19.40 -16.19 -6.21
N THR A 3 -20.50 -16.77 -6.69
CA THR A 3 -20.96 -16.71 -8.10
C THR A 3 -21.10 -15.27 -8.62
N THR A 4 -21.47 -14.36 -7.73
CA THR A 4 -21.61 -12.91 -7.98
C THR A 4 -20.28 -12.23 -8.33
N LEU A 5 -19.19 -12.55 -7.63
CA LEU A 5 -17.87 -11.95 -7.90
C LEU A 5 -17.32 -12.36 -9.26
N ASN A 6 -17.53 -13.62 -9.63
CA ASN A 6 -17.13 -14.13 -10.94
C ASN A 6 -17.92 -13.46 -12.08
N SER A 7 -19.16 -13.05 -11.83
CA SER A 7 -19.94 -12.26 -12.79
C SER A 7 -19.43 -10.82 -12.90
N ILE A 8 -19.22 -10.15 -11.76
CA ILE A 8 -18.75 -8.75 -11.71
C ILE A 8 -17.39 -8.57 -12.41
N TYR A 9 -16.46 -9.50 -12.15
CA TYR A 9 -15.08 -9.41 -12.64
C TYR A 9 -14.80 -10.34 -13.84
N LYS A 10 -15.84 -10.80 -14.54
CA LYS A 10 -15.71 -11.77 -15.64
C LYS A 10 -14.75 -11.30 -16.73
N ASP A 11 -14.88 -10.04 -17.13
CA ASP A 11 -14.17 -9.47 -18.28
C ASP A 11 -12.91 -8.70 -17.87
N TYR A 12 -12.42 -8.91 -16.65
CA TYR A 12 -11.23 -8.24 -16.14
C TYR A 12 -9.99 -9.01 -16.60
N PRO A 13 -8.96 -8.32 -17.14
CA PRO A 13 -7.74 -8.99 -17.56
C PRO A 13 -7.00 -9.60 -16.36
N VAL A 14 -7.00 -8.91 -15.21
CA VAL A 14 -6.56 -9.43 -13.91
C VAL A 14 -7.71 -9.35 -12.91
N LYS A 15 -7.99 -10.43 -12.19
CA LYS A 15 -9.01 -10.39 -11.14
C LYS A 15 -8.46 -9.64 -9.91
N PRO A 16 -9.23 -8.72 -9.30
CA PRO A 16 -8.77 -8.02 -8.11
C PRO A 16 -8.60 -8.99 -6.95
N TYR A 17 -7.60 -8.70 -6.12
CA TYR A 17 -7.44 -9.32 -4.82
C TYR A 17 -8.64 -8.97 -3.92
N ILE A 18 -9.10 -9.98 -3.19
CA ILE A 18 -10.16 -9.88 -2.20
C ILE A 18 -9.62 -10.54 -0.94
N SER A 19 -9.47 -9.77 0.12
CA SER A 19 -8.94 -10.28 1.38
C SER A 19 -9.82 -11.39 1.93
N PRO A 20 -9.26 -12.48 2.49
CA PRO A 20 -10.05 -13.51 3.16
C PRO A 20 -10.82 -12.96 4.37
N ASN A 21 -10.38 -11.83 4.93
CA ASN A 21 -11.01 -11.15 6.05
C ASN A 21 -12.00 -10.06 5.62
N ARG A 22 -12.28 -9.91 4.32
CA ARG A 22 -13.24 -8.93 3.82
C ARG A 22 -14.65 -9.35 4.21
N ASP A 23 -15.40 -8.42 4.80
CA ASP A 23 -16.83 -8.58 5.04
C ASP A 23 -17.58 -8.58 3.70
N MET A 24 -17.76 -9.78 3.16
CA MET A 24 -18.41 -10.00 1.88
C MET A 24 -19.92 -9.79 1.96
N GLU A 25 -20.54 -10.05 3.11
CA GLU A 25 -21.99 -9.86 3.29
C GLU A 25 -22.32 -8.37 3.24
N ALA A 26 -21.62 -7.55 4.02
CA ALA A 26 -21.79 -6.10 4.00
C ALA A 26 -21.42 -5.51 2.63
N TRP A 27 -20.37 -6.02 1.98
CA TRP A 27 -19.98 -5.53 0.65
C TRP A 27 -21.05 -5.86 -0.41
N LEU A 28 -21.69 -7.02 -0.36
CA LEU A 28 -22.74 -7.40 -1.31
C LEU A 28 -24.03 -6.58 -1.18
N LEU A 29 -24.29 -5.97 -0.02
CA LEU A 29 -25.43 -5.05 0.17
C LEU A 29 -25.29 -3.75 -0.65
N ASN A 30 -24.05 -3.27 -0.85
CA ASN A 30 -23.76 -2.09 -1.66
C ASN A 30 -22.43 -2.28 -2.40
N PRO A 31 -22.42 -3.10 -3.46
CA PRO A 31 -21.20 -3.53 -4.11
C PRO A 31 -20.54 -2.34 -4.82
N LYS A 32 -19.34 -1.99 -4.35
CA LYS A 32 -18.44 -1.06 -5.02
C LYS A 32 -17.30 -1.88 -5.64
N PRO A 33 -17.43 -2.28 -6.92
CA PRO A 33 -16.40 -3.05 -7.59
C PRO A 33 -15.15 -2.22 -7.83
N VAL A 34 -13.99 -2.89 -7.79
CA VAL A 34 -12.72 -2.30 -8.22
C VAL A 34 -12.86 -1.88 -9.69
N PRO A 35 -12.52 -0.65 -10.09
CA PRO A 35 -12.61 -0.23 -11.48
C PRO A 35 -11.77 -1.10 -12.42
N LYS A 36 -12.32 -1.54 -13.56
CA LYS A 36 -11.62 -2.38 -14.55
C LYS A 36 -10.26 -1.83 -14.97
N ARG A 37 -10.18 -0.52 -15.23
CA ARG A 37 -8.93 0.18 -15.60
C ARG A 37 -7.80 -0.01 -14.57
N ASN A 38 -8.12 -0.22 -13.30
CA ASN A 38 -7.10 -0.41 -12.26
C ASN A 38 -6.52 -1.82 -12.28
N MET A 39 -7.20 -2.74 -12.95
CA MET A 39 -6.81 -4.14 -13.10
C MET A 39 -6.25 -4.45 -14.49
N GLU A 40 -6.02 -3.43 -15.32
CA GLU A 40 -5.31 -3.55 -16.59
C GLU A 40 -3.80 -3.56 -16.33
N LEU A 41 -3.10 -4.49 -16.96
CA LEU A 41 -1.65 -4.59 -16.87
C LEU A 41 -1.01 -3.42 -17.63
N LEU A 42 -0.11 -2.74 -16.94
CA LEU A 42 0.81 -1.75 -17.49
C LEU A 42 2.10 -2.46 -17.93
N GLU A 43 3.09 -1.67 -18.33
CA GLU A 43 4.45 -2.17 -18.57
C GLU A 43 5.00 -2.91 -17.33
N ASP A 44 5.89 -3.87 -17.58
CA ASP A 44 6.50 -4.74 -16.56
C ASP A 44 5.51 -5.56 -15.69
N ASN A 45 4.29 -5.74 -16.19
CA ASN A 45 3.18 -6.40 -15.53
C ASN A 45 2.76 -5.71 -14.22
N LEU A 46 2.87 -4.38 -14.16
CA LEU A 46 2.40 -3.58 -13.02
C LEU A 46 0.90 -3.29 -13.15
N LEU A 47 0.24 -3.09 -12.01
CA LEU A 47 -1.13 -2.60 -11.93
C LEU A 47 -1.16 -1.15 -11.45
N ALA A 48 -2.29 -0.47 -11.63
CA ALA A 48 -2.46 0.90 -11.13
C ALA A 48 -2.21 1.00 -9.61
N GLY A 49 -2.53 -0.06 -8.85
CA GLY A 49 -2.21 -0.13 -7.42
C GLY A 49 -0.71 -0.08 -7.10
N ASP A 50 0.12 -0.71 -7.94
CA ASP A 50 1.57 -0.69 -7.79
C ASP A 50 2.13 0.72 -7.98
N ILE A 51 1.64 1.40 -9.01
CA ILE A 51 2.02 2.80 -9.29
C ILE A 51 1.67 3.70 -8.10
N ILE A 52 0.50 3.51 -7.50
CA ILE A 52 0.07 4.29 -6.34
C ILE A 52 0.94 4.01 -5.11
N LEU A 53 1.36 2.75 -4.93
CA LEU A 53 2.26 2.39 -3.83
C LEU A 53 3.65 3.03 -4.02
N LEU A 54 4.23 2.91 -5.22
CA LEU A 54 5.49 3.56 -5.57
C LEU A 54 5.41 5.09 -5.43
N TRP A 55 4.30 5.68 -5.84
CA TRP A 55 4.11 7.13 -5.73
C TRP A 55 4.11 7.60 -4.28
N ARG A 56 3.48 6.83 -3.38
CA ARG A 56 3.49 7.16 -1.94
C ARG A 56 4.85 7.02 -1.31
N ILE A 57 5.64 6.03 -1.72
CA ILE A 57 7.03 5.84 -1.30
C ILE A 57 7.87 7.03 -1.77
N ASN A 58 7.78 7.39 -3.05
CA ASN A 58 8.53 8.50 -3.64
C ASN A 58 8.24 9.86 -2.97
N PHE A 59 7.01 10.08 -2.52
CA PHE A 59 6.64 11.28 -1.77
C PHE A 59 6.95 11.21 -0.26
N GLY A 60 7.57 10.15 0.24
CA GLY A 60 7.88 9.99 1.67
C GLY A 60 6.63 9.84 2.54
N THR A 61 5.47 9.50 1.95
CA THR A 61 4.20 9.32 2.67
C THR A 61 3.88 7.86 2.98
N PHE A 62 4.81 6.96 2.66
CA PHE A 62 4.74 5.54 2.98
C PHE A 62 6.12 5.07 3.43
N THR A 63 6.19 4.60 4.68
CA THR A 63 7.40 4.10 5.33
C THR A 63 7.13 2.71 5.91
N THR A 64 8.17 2.07 6.47
CA THR A 64 8.03 0.78 7.17
C THR A 64 7.12 0.83 8.40
N GLU A 65 6.79 2.01 8.91
CA GLU A 65 5.84 2.22 10.01
C GLU A 65 4.40 2.46 9.52
N THR A 66 4.20 2.61 8.21
CA THR A 66 2.89 2.94 7.63
C THR A 66 2.04 1.69 7.46
N TRP A 67 0.86 1.67 8.07
CA TRP A 67 -0.13 0.63 7.82
C TRP A 67 -0.67 0.72 6.39
N PHE A 68 -0.99 -0.43 5.78
CA PHE A 68 -1.52 -0.49 4.41
C PHE A 68 -2.98 0.00 4.36
N PRO A 69 -3.27 1.11 3.65
CA PRO A 69 -4.64 1.59 3.54
C PRO A 69 -5.57 0.64 2.79
N LYS A 70 -6.81 0.57 3.27
CA LYS A 70 -7.87 -0.26 2.66
C LYS A 70 -8.09 0.05 1.18
N TYR A 71 -7.82 1.27 0.71
CA TYR A 71 -8.02 1.60 -0.71
C TYR A 71 -7.15 0.78 -1.65
N PHE A 72 -6.02 0.21 -1.20
CA PHE A 72 -5.23 -0.68 -2.05
C PHE A 72 -6.02 -1.93 -2.45
N GLU A 73 -6.77 -2.51 -1.52
CA GLU A 73 -7.69 -3.61 -1.82
C GLU A 73 -8.98 -3.09 -2.48
N TYR A 74 -9.65 -2.11 -1.86
CA TYR A 74 -11.01 -1.73 -2.25
C TYR A 74 -11.08 -0.90 -3.53
N THR A 75 -10.05 -0.09 -3.81
CA THR A 75 -10.02 0.79 -4.98
C THR A 75 -9.09 0.26 -6.05
N TYR A 76 -7.94 -0.30 -5.68
CA TYR A 76 -6.93 -0.76 -6.64
C TYR A 76 -6.85 -2.27 -6.81
N GLY A 77 -7.54 -3.05 -5.97
CA GLY A 77 -7.64 -4.51 -6.13
C GLY A 77 -6.32 -5.26 -5.95
N ILE A 78 -5.34 -4.72 -5.21
CA ILE A 78 -4.05 -5.39 -4.97
C ILE A 78 -3.90 -5.83 -3.52
N ASP A 79 -3.13 -6.90 -3.32
CA ASP A 79 -2.58 -7.28 -2.02
C ASP A 79 -1.32 -6.46 -1.76
N ALA A 80 -1.48 -5.25 -1.22
CA ALA A 80 -0.38 -4.28 -1.14
C ALA A 80 0.90 -4.80 -0.44
N PRO A 81 0.85 -5.58 0.66
CA PRO A 81 2.05 -6.20 1.23
C PRO A 81 2.82 -7.06 0.22
N LYS A 82 2.14 -8.00 -0.45
CA LYS A 82 2.76 -8.91 -1.41
C LYS A 82 3.28 -8.19 -2.65
N HIS A 83 2.54 -7.18 -3.10
CA HIS A 83 2.97 -6.33 -4.21
C HIS A 83 4.19 -5.49 -3.82
N LEU A 84 4.28 -4.98 -2.59
CA LEU A 84 5.47 -4.27 -2.11
C LEU A 84 6.71 -5.17 -2.17
N GLU A 85 6.60 -6.42 -1.71
CA GLU A 85 7.69 -7.40 -1.79
C GLU A 85 8.17 -7.57 -3.24
N THR A 86 7.23 -7.77 -4.17
CA THR A 86 7.55 -7.90 -5.60
C THR A 86 8.20 -6.65 -6.17
N LEU A 87 7.76 -5.45 -5.77
CA LEU A 87 8.34 -4.18 -6.21
C LEU A 87 9.77 -3.99 -5.70
N VAL A 88 10.05 -4.43 -4.47
CA VAL A 88 11.40 -4.44 -3.91
C VAL A 88 12.29 -5.45 -4.64
N GLU A 89 11.80 -6.65 -4.90
CA GLU A 89 12.52 -7.69 -5.67
C GLU A 89 12.87 -7.22 -7.10
N LYS A 90 11.96 -6.48 -7.75
CA LYS A 90 12.20 -5.88 -9.07
C LYS A 90 13.07 -4.61 -9.03
N GLY A 91 13.39 -4.09 -7.86
CA GLY A 91 14.23 -2.90 -7.68
C GLY A 91 13.51 -1.56 -7.90
N TYR A 92 12.18 -1.54 -7.92
CA TYR A 92 11.41 -0.28 -8.01
C TYR A 92 11.31 0.45 -6.66
N ALA A 93 11.50 -0.28 -5.56
CA ALA A 93 11.54 0.28 -4.21
C ALA A 93 12.70 -0.35 -3.44
N ILE A 94 13.22 0.36 -2.44
CA ILE A 94 14.29 -0.12 -1.56
C ILE A 94 13.84 -0.03 -0.11
N ILE A 95 14.34 -0.95 0.72
CA ILE A 95 14.27 -0.82 2.17
C ILE A 95 15.50 -0.05 2.60
N GLU A 96 15.28 1.18 3.03
CA GLU A 96 16.34 2.07 3.50
C GLU A 96 16.96 1.55 4.80
N THR A 97 18.25 1.85 4.99
CA THR A 97 18.89 1.64 6.28
C THR A 97 18.37 2.64 7.31
N ALA A 98 18.64 2.38 8.60
CA ALA A 98 18.30 3.32 9.65
C ALA A 98 18.92 4.71 9.45
N PHE A 99 20.10 4.79 8.80
CA PHE A 99 20.76 6.06 8.51
C PHE A 99 20.13 6.78 7.31
N ASP A 100 19.89 6.06 6.21
CA ASP A 100 19.28 6.65 5.00
C ASP A 100 17.88 7.19 5.31
N SER A 101 17.12 6.48 6.16
CA SER A 101 15.77 6.89 6.56
C SER A 101 15.70 8.21 7.33
N LEU A 102 16.83 8.72 7.84
CA LEU A 102 16.87 9.98 8.58
C LEU A 102 16.51 11.18 7.71
N ASP A 103 16.66 11.08 6.39
CA ASP A 103 16.33 12.17 5.46
C ASP A 103 14.82 12.40 5.35
N HIS A 104 14.01 11.39 5.65
CA HIS A 104 12.54 11.50 5.69
C HIS A 104 12.00 12.05 7.02
N LEU A 105 12.87 12.26 8.00
CA LEU A 105 12.46 12.76 9.32
C LEU A 105 12.71 14.27 9.44
N ASN A 106 11.64 15.01 9.70
CA ASN A 106 11.77 16.43 10.02
C ASN A 106 12.41 16.64 11.42
N ALA A 107 12.88 17.86 11.67
CA ALA A 107 13.59 18.21 12.91
C ALA A 107 12.77 17.90 14.18
N THR A 108 11.45 18.08 14.13
CA THR A 108 10.55 17.77 15.26
C THR A 108 10.51 16.27 15.54
N MET A 109 10.41 15.43 14.50
CA MET A 109 10.45 13.98 14.64
C MET A 109 11.79 13.52 15.22
N LYS A 110 12.90 14.03 14.68
CA LYS A 110 14.26 13.76 15.20
C LYS A 110 14.37 14.14 16.69
N LYS A 111 13.92 15.34 17.07
CA LYS A 111 13.90 15.79 18.47
C LYS A 111 13.08 14.87 19.37
N ASN A 112 11.90 14.43 18.91
CA ASN A 112 11.04 13.53 19.67
C ASN A 112 11.67 12.14 19.85
N ILE A 113 12.37 11.62 18.84
CA ILE A 113 13.15 10.37 18.95
C ILE A 113 14.24 10.52 20.00
N LEU A 114 15.03 11.60 19.96
CA LEU A 114 16.11 11.83 20.93
C LEU A 114 15.59 11.98 22.36
N LYS A 115 14.49 12.72 22.56
CA LYS A 115 13.83 12.83 23.87
C LYS A 115 13.36 11.48 24.41
N ARG A 116 12.71 10.66 23.58
CA ARG A 116 12.26 9.31 23.98
C ARG A 116 13.41 8.40 24.39
N ARG A 117 14.61 8.65 23.88
CA ARG A 117 15.84 7.90 24.22
C ARG A 117 16.64 8.51 25.37
N GLY A 118 16.19 9.63 25.96
CA GLY A 118 16.91 10.32 27.03
C GLY A 118 18.17 11.06 26.59
N LEU A 119 18.33 11.31 25.28
CA LEU A 119 19.50 11.97 24.69
C LEU A 119 19.33 13.49 24.56
N LEU A 120 18.16 14.01 24.94
CA LEU A 120 17.84 15.44 24.88
C LEU A 120 17.05 15.79 26.14
N ASP A 121 17.67 16.55 27.04
CA ASP A 121 17.00 17.08 28.22
C ASP A 121 15.89 18.06 27.80
N SER A 122 14.75 18.01 28.50
CA SER A 122 13.80 19.11 28.42
C SER A 122 14.43 20.35 29.09
N PRO A 123 14.24 21.56 28.54
CA PRO A 123 14.77 22.75 29.18
C PRO A 123 14.26 22.81 30.63
N ARG A 124 15.20 22.96 31.57
CA ARG A 124 14.90 23.25 32.98
C ARG A 124 14.25 24.62 33.10
#